data_AF-A0A383ARM2-F1
#
_entry.id   AF-A0A383ARM2-F1
#
_cell.length_a   1.000
_cell.length_b   1.000
_cell.length_c   1.000
_cell.angle_alpha   90.00
_cell.angle_beta   90.00
_cell.angle_gamma   90.00
#
_symmetry.space_group_name_H-M   'P 1'
#
loop_
_entity.id
_entity.type
_entity.pdbx_description
1 polymer ?
#
loop_
_entity_poly.entity_id
_entity_poly.type
_entity_poly.pdbx_seq_one_letter_code
_entity_poly.pdbx_strand_id
1 'polypeptide(L)'
;GVISPFLTPLKMSLILAIYVAMPYLLYQLWSFTAPALYRHEKKLILPLLISSTILFYAGLLFSFYIVFPVIFNFLSTVGPASVDFAPDIQYYLDFILKVSFAFGVAFEVPIATILLIMFGATTAERLKKNRSYVIIGSFVVGMILTPPDIISQILIAIPIWLLFEVGLFFAPFFKVRETVKQANNKKSEPQKNDWTDEAHNSMMDEVESEMNKQDDLDQK
;
A
#
# COMPACT_ATOMS: atom_id res chain seq x y z
N GLY A 1 -12.58 6.02 36.15
CA GLY A 1 -13.31 4.98 36.91
C GLY A 1 -12.38 4.33 37.91
N VAL A 2 -12.85 3.66 38.97
CA VAL A 2 -11.97 3.15 40.06
C VAL A 2 -10.82 2.21 39.64
N ILE A 3 -10.94 1.59 38.46
CA ILE A 3 -9.92 0.72 37.85
C ILE A 3 -8.94 1.44 36.91
N SER A 4 -9.17 2.72 36.57
CA SER A 4 -8.33 3.46 35.63
C SER A 4 -6.87 3.63 36.06
N PRO A 5 -6.54 3.85 37.35
CA PRO A 5 -5.14 4.00 37.76
C PRO A 5 -4.32 2.70 37.57
N PHE A 6 -4.99 1.54 37.54
CA PHE A 6 -4.36 0.25 37.28
C PHE A 6 -4.29 -0.09 35.79
N LEU A 7 -5.40 0.12 35.06
CA LEU A 7 -5.49 -0.22 33.63
C LEU A 7 -4.68 0.72 32.74
N THR A 8 -4.54 1.99 33.09
CA THR A 8 -3.82 2.96 32.27
C THR A 8 -2.34 2.60 32.15
N PRO A 9 -1.57 2.41 33.24
CA PRO A 9 -0.17 2.00 33.13
C PRO A 9 0.02 0.64 32.43
N LEU A 10 -0.92 -0.31 32.62
CA LEU A 10 -0.89 -1.61 31.96
C LEU A 10 -1.06 -1.49 30.43
N LYS A 11 -1.98 -0.64 29.97
CA LYS A 11 -2.15 -0.35 28.54
C LYS A 11 -0.92 0.34 27.96
N MET A 12 -0.35 1.30 28.70
CA MET A 12 0.87 2.01 28.31
C MET A 12 2.04 1.03 28.13
N SER A 13 2.25 0.13 29.09
CA SER A 13 3.35 -0.84 29.03
C SER A 13 3.17 -1.83 27.89
N LEU A 14 1.93 -2.26 27.61
CA LEU A 14 1.62 -3.12 26.47
C LEU A 14 1.95 -2.45 25.13
N ILE A 15 1.53 -1.19 24.93
CA ILE A 15 1.80 -0.46 23.69
C ILE A 15 3.29 -0.14 23.56
N LEU A 16 3.96 0.20 24.67
CA LEU A 16 5.41 0.41 24.66
C LEU A 16 6.16 -0.87 24.31
N ALA A 17 5.73 -2.03 24.83
CA ALA A 17 6.30 -3.33 24.46
C ALA A 17 6.12 -3.60 22.97
N ILE A 18 4.96 -3.25 22.39
CA ILE A 18 4.72 -3.31 20.96
C ILE A 18 5.73 -2.42 20.21
N TYR A 19 5.97 -1.18 20.65
CA TYR A 19 6.94 -0.27 20.00
C TYR A 19 8.38 -0.80 20.03
N VAL A 20 8.78 -1.46 21.11
CA VAL A 20 10.08 -2.12 21.20
C VAL A 20 10.13 -3.36 20.31
N ALA A 21 9.02 -4.09 20.18
CA ALA A 21 8.91 -5.26 19.30
C ALA A 21 8.76 -4.90 17.81
N MET A 22 8.52 -3.64 17.45
CA MET A 22 8.28 -3.21 16.07
C MET A 22 9.34 -3.62 15.06
N PRO A 23 10.66 -3.53 15.33
CA PRO A 23 11.68 -4.00 14.39
C PRO A 23 11.51 -5.48 14.03
N TYR A 24 11.11 -6.30 15.00
CA TYR A 24 10.84 -7.71 14.79
C TYR A 24 9.50 -7.94 14.07
N LEU A 25 8.45 -7.19 14.42
CA LEU A 25 7.16 -7.27 13.74
C LEU A 25 7.26 -6.88 12.27
N LEU A 26 7.98 -5.79 11.96
CA LEU A 26 8.28 -5.37 10.59
C LEU A 26 9.13 -6.41 9.87
N TYR A 27 10.16 -6.98 10.53
CA TYR A 27 10.91 -8.09 9.96
C TYR A 27 10.01 -9.26 9.58
N GLN A 28 9.10 -9.67 10.46
CA GLN A 28 8.20 -10.79 10.20
C GLN A 28 7.18 -10.48 9.08
N LEU A 29 6.58 -9.28 9.12
CA LEU A 29 5.60 -8.81 8.13
C LEU A 29 6.24 -8.73 6.73
N TRP A 30 7.43 -8.15 6.64
CA TRP A 30 8.16 -8.04 5.39
C TRP A 30 8.81 -9.35 4.96
N SER A 31 9.24 -10.21 5.90
CA SER A 31 9.73 -11.55 5.59
C SER A 31 8.64 -12.44 4.99
N PHE A 32 7.38 -12.27 5.40
CA PHE A 32 6.24 -12.93 4.74
C PHE A 32 5.94 -12.37 3.34
N THR A 33 6.17 -11.07 3.16
CA THR A 33 5.94 -10.35 1.89
C THR A 33 7.12 -10.55 0.90
N ALA A 34 8.33 -10.75 1.41
CA ALA A 34 9.58 -10.98 0.68
C ALA A 34 9.58 -12.17 -0.29
N PRO A 35 9.05 -13.37 0.03
CA PRO A 35 8.96 -14.48 -0.92
C PRO A 35 8.09 -14.14 -2.14
N ALA A 36 7.16 -13.18 -2.02
CA ALA A 36 6.37 -12.68 -3.15
C ALA A 36 7.16 -11.70 -4.04
N LEU A 37 8.25 -11.11 -3.54
CA LEU A 37 8.93 -9.97 -4.16
C LEU A 37 10.16 -10.36 -4.98
N TYR A 38 11.03 -11.24 -4.48
CA TYR A 38 12.35 -11.45 -5.09
C TYR A 38 12.84 -12.89 -4.98
N ARG A 39 12.26 -13.80 -5.77
CA ARG A 39 12.88 -15.12 -6.00
C ARG A 39 14.30 -15.03 -6.56
N HIS A 40 14.75 -13.87 -7.06
CA HIS A 40 16.07 -13.70 -7.68
C HIS A 40 16.98 -12.60 -7.08
N GLU A 41 16.53 -11.68 -6.22
CA GLU A 41 17.40 -10.67 -5.58
C GLU A 41 17.04 -10.42 -4.10
N LYS A 42 17.61 -11.23 -3.19
CA LYS A 42 17.42 -11.06 -1.73
C LYS A 42 17.93 -9.71 -1.19
N LYS A 43 18.68 -8.94 -1.99
CA LYS A 43 19.44 -7.77 -1.53
C LYS A 43 18.60 -6.51 -1.35
N LEU A 44 17.43 -6.41 -1.99
CA LEU A 44 16.54 -5.23 -1.88
C LEU A 44 15.60 -5.26 -0.68
N ILE A 45 15.46 -6.42 -0.02
CA ILE A 45 14.62 -6.57 1.18
C ILE A 45 15.26 -5.88 2.38
N LEU A 46 16.59 -6.01 2.53
CA LEU A 46 17.32 -5.45 3.66
C LEU A 46 17.27 -3.91 3.75
N PRO A 47 17.56 -3.13 2.68
CA PRO A 47 17.43 -1.68 2.74
C PRO A 47 15.98 -1.22 2.94
N LEU A 48 15.00 -1.96 2.40
CA LEU A 48 13.59 -1.65 2.60
C LEU A 48 13.14 -1.87 4.04
N LEU A 49 13.55 -2.98 4.66
CA LEU A 49 13.26 -3.27 6.07
C LEU A 49 13.88 -2.24 7.01
N ILE A 50 15.15 -1.87 6.75
CA ILE A 50 15.85 -0.84 7.53
C ILE A 50 15.15 0.51 7.36
N SER A 51 14.81 0.87 6.12
CA SER A 51 14.06 2.10 5.84
C SER A 51 12.71 2.12 6.55
N SER A 52 11.97 1.01 6.54
CA SER A 52 10.68 0.85 7.24
C SER A 52 10.83 1.03 8.73
N THR A 53 11.78 0.33 9.35
CA THR A 53 12.06 0.47 10.78
C THR A 53 12.41 1.92 11.15
N ILE A 54 13.27 2.58 10.37
CA ILE A 54 13.61 3.99 10.58
C ILE A 54 12.37 4.88 10.43
N LEU A 55 11.56 4.63 9.40
CA LEU A 55 10.38 5.43 9.10
C LEU A 55 9.29 5.29 10.16
N PHE A 56 9.13 4.10 10.75
CA PHE A 56 8.26 3.88 11.91
C PHE A 56 8.67 4.73 13.12
N TYR A 57 9.95 4.69 13.51
CA TYR A 57 10.45 5.52 14.61
C TYR A 57 10.39 7.01 14.27
N ALA A 58 10.62 7.39 13.00
CA ALA A 58 10.40 8.75 12.53
C ALA A 58 8.92 9.16 12.66
N GLY A 59 7.97 8.26 12.42
CA GLY A 59 6.55 8.48 12.64
C GLY A 59 6.19 8.69 14.11
N LEU A 60 6.78 7.91 15.02
CA LEU A 60 6.65 8.13 16.46
C LEU A 60 7.19 9.50 16.87
N LEU A 61 8.40 9.86 16.42
CA LEU A 61 9.00 11.17 16.69
C LEU A 61 8.15 12.30 16.09
N PHE A 62 7.66 12.14 14.86
CA PHE A 62 6.79 13.11 14.20
C PHE A 62 5.50 13.34 15.00
N SER A 63 4.88 12.26 15.48
CA SER A 63 3.71 12.39 16.36
C SER A 63 4.03 13.18 17.63
N PHE A 64 5.16 12.88 18.27
CA PHE A 64 5.55 13.52 19.53
C PHE A 64 5.93 15.00 19.38
N TYR A 65 6.73 15.32 18.37
CA TYR A 65 7.33 16.65 18.22
C TYR A 65 6.55 17.62 17.34
N ILE A 66 5.68 17.12 16.45
CA ILE A 66 4.93 17.97 15.51
C ILE A 66 3.44 17.87 15.77
N VAL A 67 2.87 16.67 15.80
CA VAL A 67 1.41 16.52 15.88
C VAL A 67 0.86 16.96 17.23
N PHE A 68 1.40 16.44 18.34
CA PHE A 68 0.93 16.79 19.68
C PHE A 68 1.00 18.28 20.00
N PRO A 69 2.11 19.00 19.77
CA PRO A 69 2.14 20.43 20.09
C PRO A 69 1.12 21.22 19.27
N VAL A 70 0.89 20.87 18.00
CA VAL A 70 -0.11 21.58 17.19
C VAL A 70 -1.53 21.29 17.67
N ILE A 71 -1.83 20.04 18.04
CA ILE A 71 -3.15 19.68 18.60
C ILE A 71 -3.38 20.36 19.95
N PHE A 72 -2.42 20.30 20.88
CA PHE A 72 -2.61 20.90 22.20
C PHE A 72 -2.63 22.43 22.15
N ASN A 73 -1.89 23.05 21.24
CA ASN A 73 -1.97 24.49 20.99
C ASN A 73 -3.33 24.89 20.41
N PHE A 74 -3.88 24.09 19.50
CA PHE A 74 -5.23 24.31 18.99
C PHE A 74 -6.26 24.17 20.11
N LEU A 75 -6.22 23.07 20.89
CA LEU A 75 -7.13 22.83 22.00
C LEU A 75 -7.08 23.97 23.03
N SER A 76 -5.90 24.45 23.41
CA SER A 76 -5.76 25.55 24.37
C SER A 76 -6.29 26.89 23.86
N THR A 77 -6.31 27.12 22.54
CA THR A 77 -6.81 28.36 21.93
C THR A 77 -8.35 28.42 21.86
N VAL A 78 -9.03 27.27 21.90
CA VAL A 78 -10.50 27.19 21.83
C VAL A 78 -11.17 27.41 23.19
N GLY A 79 -10.45 27.22 24.30
CA GLY A 79 -10.98 27.39 25.66
C GLY A 79 -11.13 28.87 26.06
N PRO A 80 -12.13 29.22 26.90
CA PRO A 80 -12.17 30.54 27.54
C PRO A 80 -10.92 30.73 28.41
N ALA A 81 -10.33 31.92 28.40
CA ALA A 81 -9.09 32.24 29.15
C ALA A 81 -9.18 32.03 30.69
N SER A 82 -10.36 31.67 31.20
CA SER A 82 -10.67 31.49 32.63
C SER A 82 -10.82 30.02 33.06
N VAL A 83 -10.60 29.05 32.15
CA VAL A 83 -10.68 27.61 32.46
C VAL A 83 -9.30 26.99 32.30
N ASP A 84 -8.75 26.45 33.38
CA ASP A 84 -7.53 25.66 33.30
C ASP A 84 -7.77 24.42 32.44
N PHE A 85 -6.99 24.31 31.37
CA PHE A 85 -7.01 23.15 30.48
C PHE A 85 -6.38 21.95 31.21
N ALA A 86 -7.19 21.25 32.01
CA ALA A 86 -6.79 20.06 32.75
C ALA A 86 -7.52 18.82 32.20
N PRO A 87 -7.15 18.32 31.02
CA PRO A 87 -7.70 17.07 30.51
C PRO A 87 -7.35 15.93 31.47
N ASP A 88 -8.31 15.03 31.69
CA ASP A 88 -8.10 13.83 32.50
C ASP A 88 -6.94 13.00 31.91
N ILE A 89 -5.98 12.65 32.77
CA ILE A 89 -4.74 11.95 32.41
C ILE A 89 -4.99 10.66 31.64
N GLN A 90 -6.11 9.97 31.91
CA GLN A 90 -6.46 8.76 31.19
C GLN A 90 -6.77 9.07 29.71
N TYR A 91 -7.60 10.07 29.45
CA TYR A 91 -7.95 10.45 28.07
C TYR A 91 -6.76 11.04 27.34
N TYR A 92 -5.93 11.81 28.03
CA TYR A 92 -4.68 12.36 27.48
C TYR A 92 -3.72 11.24 27.04
N LEU A 93 -3.47 10.26 27.91
CA LEU A 93 -2.60 9.14 27.59
C LEU A 93 -3.20 8.24 26.50
N ASP A 94 -4.48 7.89 26.60
CA ASP A 94 -5.17 7.10 25.56
C ASP A 94 -5.11 7.79 24.19
N PHE A 95 -5.23 9.12 24.16
CA PHE A 95 -5.10 9.91 22.94
C PHE A 95 -3.68 9.85 22.38
N ILE A 96 -2.66 10.13 23.21
CA ILE A 96 -1.25 10.08 22.79
C ILE A 96 -0.88 8.69 22.27
N LEU A 97 -1.30 7.63 22.96
CA LEU A 97 -1.03 6.26 22.54
C LEU A 97 -1.66 5.94 21.19
N LYS A 98 -2.95 6.26 21.00
CA LYS A 98 -3.66 5.98 19.74
C LYS A 98 -3.05 6.74 18.58
N VAL A 99 -2.83 8.04 18.75
CA VAL A 99 -2.29 8.93 17.71
C VAL A 99 -0.86 8.53 17.37
N SER A 100 0.01 8.30 18.37
CA SER A 100 1.39 7.87 18.12
C SER A 100 1.45 6.53 17.39
N PHE A 101 0.64 5.55 17.80
CA PHE A 101 0.59 4.26 17.12
C PHE A 101 0.10 4.40 15.67
N ALA A 102 -0.97 5.16 15.46
CA ALA A 102 -1.52 5.36 14.13
C ALA A 102 -0.56 6.12 13.21
N PHE A 103 0.18 7.11 13.72
CA PHE A 103 1.23 7.77 12.94
C PHE A 103 2.41 6.85 12.66
N GLY A 104 2.85 6.04 13.61
CA GLY A 104 3.87 5.01 13.38
C GLY A 104 3.47 4.08 12.22
N VAL A 105 2.23 3.58 12.23
CA VAL A 105 1.70 2.74 11.14
C VAL A 105 1.47 3.54 9.85
N ALA A 106 0.99 4.78 9.91
CA ALA A 106 0.77 5.62 8.74
C ALA A 106 2.08 5.93 8.01
N PHE A 107 3.18 6.04 8.75
CA PHE A 107 4.52 6.21 8.17
C PHE A 107 4.99 4.97 7.40
N GLU A 108 4.35 3.81 7.52
CA GLU A 108 4.61 2.64 6.66
C GLU A 108 3.84 2.69 5.32
N VAL A 109 2.82 3.55 5.20
CA VAL A 109 2.01 3.72 3.99
C VAL A 109 2.85 4.02 2.73
N PRO A 110 3.89 4.89 2.78
CA PRO A 110 4.76 5.12 1.64
C PRO A 110 5.41 3.83 1.12
N ILE A 111 5.97 3.03 2.03
CA ILE A 111 6.66 1.77 1.71
C ILE A 111 5.67 0.74 1.19
N ALA A 112 4.52 0.60 1.86
CA ALA A 112 3.44 -0.27 1.40
C ALA A 112 2.98 0.10 -0.02
N THR A 113 2.88 1.40 -0.32
CA THR A 113 2.48 1.90 -1.65
C THR A 113 3.50 1.54 -2.73
N ILE A 114 4.79 1.78 -2.47
CA ILE A 114 5.89 1.43 -3.39
C ILE A 114 5.86 -0.08 -3.69
N LEU A 115 5.70 -0.89 -2.64
CA LEU A 115 5.63 -2.34 -2.78
C LEU A 115 4.42 -2.79 -3.60
N LEU A 116 3.24 -2.22 -3.36
CA LEU A 116 2.00 -2.60 -4.06
C LEU A 116 2.09 -2.31 -5.56
N ILE A 117 2.78 -1.22 -5.94
CA ILE A 117 3.07 -0.88 -7.34
C ILE A 117 4.13 -1.82 -7.91
N MET A 118 5.19 -2.11 -7.17
CA MET A 118 6.26 -3.02 -7.60
C MET A 118 5.75 -4.45 -7.81
N PHE A 119 4.78 -4.91 -7.01
CA PHE A 119 4.09 -6.19 -7.17
C PHE A 119 3.18 -6.25 -8.41
N GLY A 120 2.85 -5.12 -9.02
CA GLY A 120 1.87 -5.04 -10.11
C GLY A 120 0.42 -5.24 -9.65
N ALA A 121 0.15 -5.24 -8.33
CA ALA A 121 -1.21 -5.28 -7.79
C ALA A 121 -1.98 -3.99 -8.11
N THR A 122 -1.27 -2.88 -8.27
CA THR A 122 -1.81 -1.60 -8.75
C THR A 122 -0.80 -0.88 -9.63
N THR A 123 -1.24 0.19 -10.30
CA THR A 123 -0.35 1.13 -11.00
C THR A 123 -0.38 2.49 -10.33
N ALA A 124 0.69 3.27 -10.47
CA ALA A 124 0.76 4.65 -9.96
C ALA A 124 -0.41 5.51 -10.49
N GLU A 125 -0.80 5.32 -11.75
CA GLU A 125 -1.94 5.99 -12.38
C GLU A 125 -3.27 5.61 -11.73
N ARG A 126 -3.45 4.32 -11.37
CA ARG A 126 -4.67 3.84 -10.73
C ARG A 126 -4.80 4.36 -9.31
N LEU A 127 -3.70 4.43 -8.56
CA LEU A 127 -3.66 5.10 -7.25
C LEU A 127 -3.91 6.60 -7.37
N LYS A 128 -3.35 7.24 -8.42
CA LYS A 128 -3.57 8.66 -8.70
C LYS A 128 -5.04 8.97 -8.99
N LYS A 129 -5.74 8.10 -9.73
CA LYS A 129 -7.18 8.21 -9.99
C LYS A 129 -8.02 7.98 -8.73
N ASN A 130 -7.55 7.13 -7.82
CA ASN A 130 -8.25 6.77 -6.59
C ASN A 130 -7.82 7.60 -5.35
N ARG A 131 -7.21 8.78 -5.54
CA ARG A 131 -6.78 9.67 -4.44
C ARG A 131 -7.88 9.98 -3.44
N SER A 132 -9.11 10.16 -3.92
CA SER A 132 -10.27 10.44 -3.08
C SER A 132 -10.51 9.37 -2.02
N TYR A 133 -10.24 8.10 -2.32
CA TYR A 133 -10.40 7.02 -1.33
C TYR A 133 -9.37 7.12 -0.21
N VAL A 134 -8.14 7.51 -0.53
CA VAL A 134 -7.08 7.68 0.48
C VAL A 134 -7.35 8.91 1.34
N ILE A 135 -7.83 9.99 0.75
CA ILE A 135 -8.25 11.19 1.48
C ILE A 135 -9.39 10.83 2.43
N ILE A 136 -10.44 10.16 1.96
CA ILE A 136 -11.54 9.71 2.83
C ILE A 136 -11.00 8.79 3.94
N GLY A 137 -10.09 7.87 3.60
CA GLY A 137 -9.43 6.99 4.57
C GLY A 137 -8.67 7.76 5.65
N SER A 138 -7.90 8.80 5.30
CA SER A 138 -7.17 9.61 6.27
C SER A 138 -8.10 10.39 7.20
N PHE A 139 -9.22 10.88 6.67
CA PHE A 139 -10.26 11.52 7.47
C PHE A 139 -10.96 10.54 8.41
N VAL A 140 -11.25 9.31 7.97
CA VAL A 140 -11.84 8.25 8.81
C VAL A 140 -10.89 7.86 9.94
N VAL A 141 -9.60 7.71 9.63
CA VAL A 141 -8.57 7.48 10.65
C VAL A 141 -8.54 8.66 11.64
N GLY A 142 -8.59 9.90 11.14
CA GLY A 142 -8.71 11.08 11.99
C GLY A 142 -9.91 11.00 12.95
N MET A 143 -11.09 10.61 12.48
CA MET A 143 -12.31 10.46 13.31
C MET A 143 -12.18 9.38 14.39
N ILE A 144 -11.39 8.34 14.16
CA ILE A 144 -11.18 7.26 15.14
C ILE A 144 -10.20 7.70 16.23
N LEU A 145 -9.19 8.49 15.84
CA LEU A 145 -8.09 8.89 16.71
C LEU A 145 -8.42 10.12 17.54
N THR A 146 -9.15 11.06 16.96
CA THR A 146 -9.64 12.25 17.66
C THR A 146 -11.09 12.03 18.09
N PRO A 147 -11.54 12.67 19.19
CA PRO A 147 -12.97 12.87 19.45
C PRO A 147 -13.64 13.57 18.25
N PRO A 148 -14.97 13.81 18.25
CA PRO A 148 -15.66 14.52 17.16
C PRO A 148 -15.29 16.02 17.12
N ASP A 149 -14.01 16.32 16.86
CA ASP A 149 -13.41 17.63 16.64
C ASP A 149 -12.84 17.68 15.22
N ILE A 150 -13.49 18.48 14.38
CA ILE A 150 -13.20 18.62 12.96
C ILE A 150 -11.79 19.17 12.74
N ILE A 151 -11.29 20.06 13.60
CA ILE A 151 -10.01 20.73 13.38
C ILE A 151 -8.86 19.77 13.70
N SER A 152 -8.89 19.11 14.86
CA SER A 152 -7.90 18.07 15.17
C SER A 152 -7.94 16.91 14.16
N GLN A 153 -9.14 16.55 13.67
CA GLN A 153 -9.29 15.54 12.62
C GLN A 153 -8.58 15.94 11.32
N ILE A 154 -8.78 17.17 10.83
CA ILE A 154 -8.10 17.68 9.62
C ILE A 154 -6.59 17.70 9.84
N LEU A 155 -6.13 18.16 11.01
CA LEU A 155 -4.72 18.29 11.34
C LEU A 155 -4.00 16.93 11.34
N ILE A 156 -4.69 15.85 11.72
CA ILE A 156 -4.17 14.48 11.62
C ILE A 156 -4.27 13.91 10.20
N ALA A 157 -5.36 14.20 9.49
CA ALA A 157 -5.62 13.66 8.16
C ALA A 157 -4.64 14.20 7.10
N ILE A 158 -4.22 15.46 7.22
CA ILE A 158 -3.30 16.12 6.27
C ILE A 158 -1.94 15.41 6.21
N PRO A 159 -1.21 15.17 7.32
CA PRO A 159 0.05 14.45 7.27
C PRO A 159 -0.07 13.03 6.73
N ILE A 160 -1.16 12.30 7.05
CA ILE A 160 -1.41 10.95 6.51
C ILE A 160 -1.57 10.99 4.99
N TRP A 161 -2.33 11.96 4.49
CA TRP A 161 -2.49 12.16 3.04
C TRP A 161 -1.16 12.53 2.37
N LEU A 162 -0.36 13.40 3.00
CA LEU A 162 0.95 13.79 2.50
C LEU A 162 1.91 12.59 2.43
N LEU A 163 1.92 11.72 3.44
CA LEU A 163 2.72 10.49 3.42
C LEU A 163 2.35 9.59 2.25
N PHE A 164 1.06 9.43 1.96
CA PHE A 164 0.63 8.68 0.79
C PHE A 164 1.14 9.31 -0.51
N GLU A 165 1.06 10.63 -0.66
CA GLU A 165 1.56 11.33 -1.84
C GLU A 165 3.08 11.17 -2.01
N VAL A 166 3.83 11.22 -0.89
CA VAL A 166 5.26 10.94 -0.87
C VAL A 166 5.55 9.51 -1.34
N GLY A 167 4.80 8.51 -0.86
CA GLY A 167 4.92 7.13 -1.33
C GLY A 167 4.67 6.98 -2.83
N LEU A 168 3.61 7.62 -3.33
CA LEU A 168 3.26 7.62 -4.75
C LEU A 168 4.33 8.33 -5.60
N PHE A 169 4.94 9.38 -5.08
CA PHE A 169 6.01 10.12 -5.74
C PHE A 169 7.30 9.30 -5.86
N PHE A 170 7.67 8.55 -4.83
CA PHE A 170 8.85 7.68 -4.85
C PHE A 170 8.63 6.34 -5.59
N ALA A 171 7.39 5.89 -5.74
CA ALA A 171 7.07 4.63 -6.42
C ALA A 171 7.67 4.46 -7.84
N PRO A 172 7.60 5.43 -8.76
CA PRO A 172 8.17 5.28 -10.11
C PRO A 172 9.71 5.21 -10.15
N PHE A 173 10.41 5.56 -9.06
CA PHE A 173 11.86 5.39 -8.96
C PHE A 173 12.29 3.93 -8.82
N PHE A 174 11.37 3.04 -8.45
CA PHE A 174 11.63 1.61 -8.30
C PHE A 174 11.17 0.86 -9.56
N LYS A 175 11.97 -0.12 -10.02
CA LYS A 175 11.67 -0.93 -11.21
C LYS A 175 10.32 -1.63 -11.04
N VAL A 176 9.30 -1.13 -11.72
CA VAL A 176 8.00 -1.79 -11.82
C VAL A 176 8.17 -3.06 -12.64
N ARG A 177 7.70 -4.19 -12.11
CA ARG A 177 7.65 -5.43 -12.87
C ARG A 177 6.64 -5.23 -14.01
N GLU A 178 7.12 -5.10 -15.25
CA GLU A 178 6.27 -5.04 -16.44
C GLU A 178 5.55 -6.38 -16.64
N THR A 179 4.50 -6.64 -15.87
CA THR A 179 3.80 -7.94 -15.92
C THR A 179 2.54 -7.88 -16.79
N VAL A 180 2.18 -6.74 -17.38
CA VAL A 180 0.86 -6.59 -18.03
C VAL A 180 0.90 -6.10 -19.49
N LYS A 181 2.00 -5.54 -20.00
CA LYS A 181 2.06 -5.10 -21.42
C LYS A 181 2.29 -6.22 -22.43
N GLN A 182 2.83 -7.38 -22.02
CA GLN A 182 3.10 -8.49 -22.96
C GLN A 182 1.92 -9.46 -23.16
N ALA A 183 0.98 -9.56 -22.22
CA ALA A 183 -0.18 -10.45 -22.36
C ALA A 183 -1.25 -9.91 -23.33
N ASN A 184 -1.31 -8.59 -23.53
CA ASN A 184 -2.27 -7.96 -24.43
C ASN A 184 -1.73 -7.76 -25.86
N ASN A 185 -0.41 -7.82 -26.07
CA ASN A 185 0.20 -7.71 -27.40
C ASN A 185 0.39 -9.07 -28.09
N LYS A 186 0.31 -10.18 -27.36
CA LYS A 186 0.32 -11.55 -27.92
C LYS A 186 -1.07 -12.07 -28.34
N LYS A 187 -2.16 -11.36 -28.01
CA LYS A 187 -3.53 -11.71 -28.43
C LYS A 187 -4.00 -10.94 -29.67
N SER A 188 -3.16 -10.09 -30.24
CA SER A 188 -3.44 -9.25 -31.41
C SER A 188 -2.48 -9.50 -32.58
N GLU A 189 -1.84 -10.67 -32.64
CA GLU A 189 -1.48 -11.23 -33.95
C GLU A 189 -2.72 -12.01 -34.42
N PRO A 190 -3.48 -11.50 -35.42
CA PRO A 190 -4.41 -12.36 -36.11
C PRO A 190 -3.55 -13.47 -36.71
N GLN A 191 -3.77 -14.70 -36.27
CA GLN A 191 -3.24 -15.89 -36.91
C GLN A 191 -3.60 -15.76 -38.39
N LYS A 192 -2.61 -15.40 -39.21
CA LYS A 192 -2.78 -15.18 -40.63
C LYS A 192 -2.88 -16.58 -41.21
N ASN A 193 -4.10 -17.09 -41.29
CA ASN A 193 -4.41 -18.32 -42.00
C ASN A 193 -4.19 -18.00 -43.48
N ASP A 194 -2.94 -18.10 -43.92
CA ASP A 194 -2.56 -17.85 -45.30
C ASP A 194 -2.97 -19.10 -46.11
N TRP A 195 -4.26 -19.16 -46.46
CA TRP A 195 -4.82 -20.19 -47.34
C TRP A 195 -4.20 -20.16 -48.75
N THR A 196 -3.25 -19.24 -48.99
CA THR A 196 -2.52 -19.06 -50.24
C THR A 196 -1.04 -19.45 -50.14
N ASP A 197 -0.61 -20.08 -49.04
CA ASP A 197 0.74 -20.62 -48.93
C ASP A 197 0.98 -21.75 -49.96
N GLU A 198 2.11 -21.68 -50.65
CA GLU A 198 2.49 -22.58 -51.75
C GLU A 198 2.46 -24.07 -51.34
N ALA A 199 2.78 -24.35 -50.07
CA ALA A 199 2.71 -25.69 -49.50
C ALA A 199 1.27 -26.21 -49.29
N HIS A 200 0.30 -25.31 -49.06
CA HIS A 200 -1.11 -25.69 -48.95
C HIS A 200 -1.68 -26.01 -50.34
N ASN A 201 -1.33 -25.20 -51.34
CA ASN A 201 -1.75 -25.42 -52.72
C ASN A 201 -1.16 -26.72 -53.28
N SER A 202 0.12 -27.01 -53.03
CA SER A 202 0.74 -28.26 -53.49
C SER A 202 0.08 -29.50 -52.90
N MET A 203 -0.38 -29.41 -51.64
CA MET A 203 -1.07 -30.52 -50.98
C MET A 203 -2.48 -30.74 -51.53
N MET A 204 -3.19 -29.66 -51.89
CA MET A 204 -4.49 -29.76 -52.56
C MET A 204 -4.37 -30.31 -53.97
N ASP A 205 -3.37 -29.89 -54.74
CA ASP A 205 -3.09 -30.41 -56.08
C ASP A 205 -2.79 -31.92 -56.05
N GLU A 206 -2.08 -32.39 -55.03
CA GLU A 206 -1.77 -33.81 -54.85
C GLU A 206 -3.04 -34.62 -54.52
N VAL A 207 -3.89 -34.12 -53.62
CA VAL A 207 -5.19 -34.75 -53.28
C VAL A 207 -6.12 -34.80 -54.48
N GLU A 208 -6.17 -33.75 -55.30
CA GLU A 208 -6.99 -33.70 -56.50
C GLU A 208 -6.48 -34.68 -57.57
N SER A 209 -5.17 -34.86 -57.67
CA SER A 209 -4.54 -35.87 -58.54
C SER A 209 -4.83 -37.32 -58.11
N GLU A 210 -4.94 -37.56 -56.80
CA GLU A 210 -5.29 -38.87 -56.25
C GLU A 210 -6.78 -39.18 -56.45
N MET A 211 -7.66 -38.20 -56.21
CA MET A 211 -9.10 -38.36 -56.45
C MET A 211 -9.41 -38.62 -57.91
N ASN A 212 -8.76 -37.92 -58.84
CA ASN A 212 -8.99 -38.12 -60.27
C ASN A 212 -8.49 -39.49 -60.77
N LYS A 213 -7.41 -40.03 -60.16
CA LYS A 213 -6.97 -41.42 -60.41
C LYS A 213 -7.93 -42.45 -59.85
N GLN A 214 -8.62 -42.13 -58.76
CA GLN A 214 -9.60 -43.02 -58.14
C GLN A 214 -10.89 -43.10 -58.98
N ASP A 215 -11.37 -41.97 -59.51
CA ASP A 215 -12.54 -41.91 -60.40
C ASP A 215 -12.32 -42.66 -61.73
N ASP A 216 -11.10 -42.63 -62.27
CA ASP A 216 -10.72 -43.39 -63.48
C ASP A 216 -10.67 -44.92 -63.26
N LEU A 217 -10.49 -45.37 -61.99
CA LEU A 217 -10.49 -46.79 -61.64
C LEU A 217 -11.90 -47.35 -61.42
N ASP A 218 -12.85 -46.50 -61.04
CA ASP A 218 -14.24 -46.88 -60.78
C ASP A 218 -15.12 -46.89 -62.05
N GLN A 219 -14.63 -46.38 -63.20
CA GLN A 219 -15.34 -46.35 -64.49
C GLN A 219 -14.96 -47.48 -65.49
N LYS A 220 -14.17 -48.48 -65.07
CA LYS A 220 -13.75 -49.63 -65.90
C LYS A 220 -14.37 -50.95 -65.44
#